data_AF-A0A929B1T4-F1
#
_entry.id   AF-A0A929B1T4-F1
#
_cell.length_a   1.000
_cell.length_b   1.000
_cell.length_c   1.000
_cell.angle_alpha   90.00
_cell.angle_beta   90.00
_cell.angle_gamma   90.00
#
_symmetry.space_group_name_H-M   'P 1'
#
loop_
_entity.id
_entity.type
_entity.pdbx_description
1 polymer ?
#
loop_
_entity_poly.entity_id
_entity_poly.type
_entity_poly.pdbx_seq_one_letter_code
_entity_poly.pdbx_strand_id
1 'polypeptide(L)'
;MNIKILVVGWFSLEDCNVTAGDMMARDLACQWIEQAGYQYDVALLPIFSGGVDWRIVDPASYSHLVFVCGPFPLNKITNDFLKRFNSCRLIGLDLSMIEPLNVWNPFDVLIERDSSVGSHPDISFLSRQPKVPVVGIS
;
A
#
# COMPACT_ATOMS: atom_id res chain seq x y z
N MET A 1 -22.94 5.66 4.97
CA MET A 1 -21.67 5.59 5.71
C MET A 1 -20.66 6.40 4.93
N ASN A 2 -19.91 7.31 5.56
CA ASN A 2 -18.88 8.07 4.85
C ASN A 2 -17.69 7.14 4.63
N ILE A 3 -17.37 6.81 3.37
CA ILE A 3 -16.22 5.95 3.06
C ILE A 3 -14.98 6.82 3.06
N LYS A 4 -14.14 6.61 4.06
CA LYS A 4 -12.79 7.15 4.14
C LYS A 4 -11.77 6.02 4.14
N ILE A 5 -10.73 6.18 3.34
CA ILE A 5 -9.71 5.17 3.05
C ILE A 5 -8.35 5.63 3.58
N LEU A 6 -7.61 4.74 4.25
CA LEU A 6 -6.21 4.97 4.55
C LEU A 6 -5.34 4.19 3.56
N VAL A 7 -4.54 4.91 2.77
CA VAL A 7 -3.54 4.31 1.87
C VAL A 7 -2.23 4.18 2.63
N VAL A 8 -1.69 2.97 2.70
CA VAL A 8 -0.42 2.68 3.36
C VAL A 8 0.47 1.87 2.43
N GLY A 9 1.76 1.84 2.70
CA GLY A 9 2.70 1.00 1.96
C GLY A 9 4.06 0.99 2.64
N TRP A 10 5.10 0.54 1.92
CA TRP A 10 6.48 0.59 2.41
C TRP A 10 6.95 2.01 2.80
N PHE A 11 6.37 3.04 2.18
CA PHE A 11 6.59 4.45 2.54
C PHE A 11 6.00 4.87 3.90
N SER A 12 5.22 4.01 4.54
CA SER A 12 4.60 4.24 5.86
C SER A 12 5.34 3.53 7.00
N LEU A 13 6.29 2.64 6.69
CA LEU A 13 7.03 1.80 7.63
C LEU A 13 8.51 2.21 7.68
N GLU A 14 9.10 2.21 8.88
CA GLU A 14 10.51 2.58 9.09
C GLU A 14 11.45 1.54 8.45
N ASP A 15 12.68 1.96 8.11
CA ASP A 15 13.75 1.12 7.53
C ASP A 15 13.45 0.46 6.17
N CYS A 16 12.50 1.02 5.42
CA CYS A 16 12.08 0.52 4.12
C CYS A 16 12.76 1.32 2.97
N ASN A 17 13.48 0.62 2.08
CA ASN A 17 14.05 1.23 0.86
C ASN A 17 12.93 1.53 -0.15
N VAL A 18 12.29 2.69 -0.01
CA VAL A 18 11.25 3.16 -0.95
C VAL A 18 11.88 3.43 -2.31
N THR A 19 11.38 2.76 -3.34
CA THR A 19 11.78 2.94 -4.73
C THR A 19 10.82 3.87 -5.47
N ALA A 20 11.21 4.32 -6.66
CA ALA A 20 10.31 5.07 -7.54
C ALA A 20 9.05 4.26 -7.92
N GLY A 21 9.17 2.93 -8.02
CA GLY A 21 8.04 2.03 -8.29
C GLY A 21 7.00 2.07 -7.17
N ASP A 22 7.44 2.05 -5.90
CA ASP A 22 6.54 2.15 -4.74
C ASP A 22 5.74 3.46 -4.73
N MET A 23 6.38 4.57 -5.11
CA MET A 23 5.71 5.87 -5.22
C MET A 23 4.72 5.90 -6.39
N MET A 24 5.07 5.31 -7.54
CA MET A 24 4.17 5.21 -8.70
C MET A 24 2.94 4.35 -8.39
N ALA A 25 3.13 3.21 -7.72
CA ALA A 25 2.04 2.33 -7.29
C ALA A 25 1.11 3.04 -6.31
N ARG A 26 1.67 3.76 -5.33
CA ARG A 26 0.91 4.63 -4.41
C ARG A 26 0.08 5.66 -5.17
N ASP A 27 0.71 6.42 -6.06
CA ASP A 27 0.05 7.51 -6.77
C ASP A 27 -1.08 6.98 -7.67
N LEU A 28 -0.88 5.81 -8.29
CA LEU A 28 -1.91 5.13 -9.07
C LEU A 28 -3.08 4.66 -8.19
N ALA A 29 -2.81 4.08 -7.02
CA ALA A 29 -3.84 3.70 -6.06
C ALA A 29 -4.66 4.90 -5.60
N CYS A 30 -4.00 6.02 -5.27
CA CYS A 30 -4.66 7.27 -4.91
C CYS A 30 -5.56 7.79 -6.06
N GLN A 31 -5.06 7.76 -7.30
CA GLN A 31 -5.86 8.16 -8.47
C GLN A 31 -7.10 7.29 -8.65
N TRP A 32 -7.00 5.98 -8.47
CA TRP A 32 -8.16 5.08 -8.56
C TRP A 32 -9.18 5.35 -7.46
N ILE A 33 -8.73 5.64 -6.25
CA ILE A 33 -9.62 6.01 -5.14
C ILE A 33 -10.34 7.34 -5.41
N GLU A 34 -9.61 8.34 -5.91
CA GLU A 34 -10.16 9.64 -6.29
C GLU A 34 -11.18 9.51 -7.42
N GLN A 35 -10.88 8.72 -8.46
CA GLN A 35 -11.80 8.43 -9.56
C GLN A 35 -13.08 7.71 -9.08
N ALA A 36 -12.98 6.90 -8.03
CA ALA A 36 -14.13 6.27 -7.39
C ALA A 36 -14.93 7.23 -6.48
N GLY A 37 -14.44 8.46 -6.27
CA GLY A 37 -15.13 9.50 -5.50
C GLY A 37 -15.02 9.35 -3.98
N TYR A 38 -14.03 8.61 -3.49
CA TYR A 38 -13.85 8.39 -2.05
C TYR A 38 -12.77 9.31 -1.45
N GLN A 39 -12.96 9.66 -0.17
CA GLN A 39 -11.95 10.40 0.58
C GLN A 39 -10.83 9.46 1.03
N TYR A 40 -9.59 9.94 0.98
CA TYR A 40 -8.45 9.18 1.45
C TYR A 40 -7.42 10.04 2.16
N ASP A 41 -6.69 9.42 3.08
CA ASP A 41 -5.42 9.92 3.59
C ASP A 41 -4.31 8.94 3.18
N VAL A 42 -3.08 9.44 3.05
CA VAL A 42 -1.91 8.60 2.79
C VAL A 42 -1.06 8.55 4.05
N ALA A 43 -0.81 7.37 4.60
CA ALA A 43 0.12 7.22 5.69
C ALA A 43 1.55 7.36 5.18
N LEU A 44 2.33 8.27 5.77
CA LEU A 44 3.72 8.50 5.41
C LEU A 44 4.57 8.58 6.67
N LEU A 45 5.84 8.19 6.57
CA LEU A 45 6.80 8.53 7.62
C LEU A 45 6.89 10.07 7.78
N PRO A 46 7.14 10.58 9.00
CA PRO A 46 7.19 12.02 9.27
C PRO A 46 8.17 12.83 8.42
N ILE A 47 9.16 12.16 7.82
CA ILE A 47 10.14 12.76 6.91
C ILE A 47 9.54 13.15 5.55
N PHE A 48 8.37 12.62 5.18
CA PHE A 48 7.66 12.96 3.96
C PHE A 48 6.47 13.90 4.27
N SER A 49 6.27 14.91 3.43
CA SER A 49 5.17 15.87 3.58
C SER A 49 3.86 15.38 2.94
N GLY A 50 2.73 15.88 3.44
CA GLY A 50 1.41 15.68 2.80
C GLY A 50 0.68 14.40 3.20
N GLY A 51 1.19 13.63 4.16
CA GLY A 51 0.54 12.43 4.70
C GLY A 51 0.21 12.52 6.18
N VAL A 52 -0.27 11.41 6.71
CA VAL A 52 -0.60 11.21 8.13
C VAL A 52 0.31 10.16 8.75
N ASP A 53 0.55 10.23 10.06
CA ASP A 53 1.16 9.10 10.78
C ASP A 53 0.06 8.13 11.21
N TRP A 54 0.10 6.90 10.70
CA TRP A 54 -0.87 5.85 11.02
C TRP A 54 -0.92 5.53 12.52
N ARG A 55 0.16 5.82 13.26
CA ARG A 55 0.24 5.62 14.72
C ARG A 55 -0.57 6.67 15.49
N ILE A 56 -0.80 7.84 14.90
CA ILE A 56 -1.42 9.00 15.53
C ILE A 56 -2.90 9.13 15.14
N VAL A 57 -3.25 8.81 13.90
CA VAL A 57 -4.65 8.93 13.43
C VAL A 57 -5.60 7.99 14.19
N ASP A 58 -6.85 8.41 14.33
CA ASP A 58 -7.91 7.58 14.89
C ASP A 58 -8.35 6.49 13.88
N PRO A 59 -8.19 5.19 14.20
CA PRO A 59 -8.60 4.11 13.31
C PRO A 59 -10.10 4.11 12.99
N ALA A 60 -10.94 4.59 13.91
CA ALA A 60 -12.39 4.63 13.70
C ALA A 60 -12.82 5.68 12.65
N SER A 61 -11.91 6.58 12.27
CA SER A 61 -12.13 7.53 11.17
C SER A 61 -12.03 6.89 9.79
N TYR A 62 -11.55 5.64 9.70
CA TYR A 62 -11.38 4.92 8.43
C TYR A 62 -12.29 3.70 8.37
N SER A 63 -12.79 3.46 7.16
CA SER A 63 -13.64 2.30 6.86
C SER A 63 -12.87 1.23 6.10
N HIS A 64 -11.89 1.65 5.30
CA HIS A 64 -11.10 0.80 4.44
C HIS A 64 -9.63 1.17 4.57
N LEU A 65 -8.78 0.18 4.35
CA LEU A 65 -7.35 0.32 4.36
C LEU A 65 -6.81 -0.36 3.11
N VAL A 66 -6.01 0.37 2.33
CA VAL A 66 -5.35 -0.16 1.15
C VAL A 66 -3.85 -0.18 1.41
N PHE A 67 -3.29 -1.39 1.51
CA PHE A 67 -1.85 -1.60 1.59
C PHE A 67 -1.30 -1.78 0.19
N VAL A 68 -0.42 -0.88 -0.23
CA VAL A 68 0.08 -0.78 -1.61
C VAL A 68 1.57 -1.06 -1.65
N CYS A 69 1.96 -1.95 -2.56
CA CYS A 69 3.32 -2.27 -2.95
C CYS A 69 4.21 -2.84 -1.83
N GLY A 70 5.24 -3.56 -2.28
CA GLY A 70 6.31 -4.11 -1.48
C GLY A 70 6.01 -5.48 -0.88
N PRO A 71 7.04 -6.13 -0.30
CA PRO A 71 6.83 -7.37 0.42
C PRO A 71 5.99 -7.13 1.66
N PHE A 72 5.02 -7.99 1.93
CA PHE A 72 4.19 -7.87 3.13
C PHE A 72 4.69 -8.85 4.21
N PRO A 73 5.51 -8.39 5.18
CA PRO A 73 6.13 -9.29 6.15
C PRO A 73 5.18 -9.64 7.29
N LEU A 74 5.22 -10.90 7.72
CA LEU A 74 4.68 -11.31 9.00
C LEU A 74 5.67 -10.94 10.11
N ASN A 75 5.56 -9.71 10.63
CA ASN A 75 6.38 -9.23 11.73
C ASN A 75 5.55 -8.46 12.77
N LYS A 76 6.21 -8.00 13.85
CA LYS A 76 5.56 -7.28 14.93
C LYS A 76 4.87 -5.99 14.47
N ILE A 77 5.54 -5.21 13.61
CA ILE A 77 5.03 -3.93 13.13
C ILE A 77 3.75 -4.14 12.31
N THR A 78 3.77 -5.08 11.37
CA THR A 78 2.61 -5.43 10.55
C THR A 78 1.47 -5.98 11.42
N ASN A 79 1.77 -6.82 12.41
CA ASN A 79 0.74 -7.35 13.32
C ASN A 79 0.11 -6.25 14.20
N ASP A 80 0.91 -5.33 14.74
CA ASP A 80 0.40 -4.23 15.55
C ASP A 80 -0.45 -3.26 14.70
N PHE A 81 -0.03 -3.02 13.45
CA PHE A 81 -0.79 -2.28 12.45
C PHE A 81 -2.15 -2.94 12.16
N LEU A 82 -2.16 -4.23 11.81
CA LEU A 82 -3.39 -4.98 11.51
C LEU A 82 -4.35 -5.01 12.72
N LYS A 83 -3.82 -5.17 13.93
CA LYS A 83 -4.63 -5.11 15.16
C LYS A 83 -5.26 -3.75 15.38
N ARG A 84 -4.53 -2.66 15.12
CA ARG A 84 -5.02 -1.29 15.29
C ARG A 84 -6.18 -0.98 14.34
N PHE A 85 -6.13 -1.50 13.12
CA PHE A 85 -7.16 -1.26 12.08
C PHE A 85 -8.07 -2.48 11.86
N ASN A 86 -8.30 -3.30 12.90
CA ASN A 86 -9.10 -4.53 12.79
C ASN A 86 -10.58 -4.33 12.41
N SER A 87 -11.08 -3.10 12.55
CA SER A 87 -12.44 -2.70 12.16
C SER A 87 -12.54 -2.25 10.71
N CYS A 88 -11.41 -2.02 10.05
CA CYS A 88 -11.34 -1.62 8.65
C CYS A 88 -11.39 -2.84 7.74
N ARG A 89 -11.99 -2.67 6.57
CA ARG A 89 -11.84 -3.64 5.48
C ARG A 89 -10.43 -3.51 4.88
N LEU A 90 -9.67 -4.59 4.88
CA LEU A 90 -8.27 -4.63 4.47
C LEU A 90 -8.13 -5.07 3.02
N ILE A 91 -7.48 -4.23 2.21
CA ILE A 91 -7.24 -4.47 0.79
C ILE A 91 -5.72 -4.48 0.57
N GLY A 92 -5.19 -5.57 0.01
CA GLY A 92 -3.81 -5.66 -0.45
C GLY A 92 -3.72 -5.41 -1.94
N LEU A 93 -2.87 -4.48 -2.36
CA LEU A 93 -2.73 -4.07 -3.76
C LEU A 93 -1.25 -4.07 -4.19
N ASP A 94 -0.95 -4.79 -5.26
CA ASP A 94 0.40 -4.92 -5.82
C ASP A 94 1.44 -5.44 -4.81
N LEU A 95 1.01 -6.32 -3.91
CA LEU A 95 1.86 -6.85 -2.85
C LEU A 95 2.65 -8.08 -3.29
N SER A 96 3.86 -8.20 -2.76
CA SER A 96 4.60 -9.46 -2.73
C SER A 96 4.30 -10.15 -1.40
N MET A 97 3.57 -11.26 -1.41
CA MET A 97 3.25 -12.00 -0.18
C MET A 97 4.41 -12.92 0.18
N ILE A 98 5.09 -12.63 1.30
CA ILE A 98 6.26 -13.40 1.75
C ILE A 98 5.84 -14.78 2.25
N GLU A 99 4.81 -14.82 3.09
CA GLU A 99 4.26 -16.08 3.58
C GLU A 99 3.31 -16.68 2.54
N PRO A 100 3.24 -18.02 2.43
CA PRO A 100 2.26 -18.67 1.58
C PRO A 100 0.82 -18.28 1.94
N LEU A 101 -0.04 -18.06 0.94
CA LEU A 101 -1.40 -17.55 1.17
C LEU A 101 -2.28 -18.52 1.97
N ASN A 102 -1.99 -19.82 1.92
CA ASN A 102 -2.69 -20.83 2.72
C ASN A 102 -2.23 -20.86 4.19
N VAL A 103 -1.11 -20.20 4.50
CA VAL A 103 -0.59 -20.04 5.86
C VAL A 103 -1.05 -18.71 6.44
N TRP A 104 -0.97 -17.63 5.65
CA TRP A 104 -1.28 -16.30 6.13
C TRP A 104 -1.75 -15.37 5.02
N ASN A 105 -2.98 -14.85 5.17
CA ASN A 105 -3.51 -13.75 4.37
C ASN A 105 -4.47 -12.93 5.26
N PRO A 106 -4.11 -11.71 5.68
CA PRO A 106 -4.99 -10.87 6.48
C PRO A 106 -5.94 -10.00 5.65
N PHE A 107 -5.86 -10.02 4.33
CA PHE A 107 -6.62 -9.14 3.46
C PHE A 107 -7.98 -9.73 3.09
N ASP A 108 -9.03 -8.92 3.19
CA ASP A 108 -10.37 -9.26 2.68
C ASP A 108 -10.39 -9.33 1.15
N VAL A 109 -9.54 -8.51 0.51
CA VAL A 109 -9.32 -8.49 -0.93
C VAL A 109 -7.83 -8.36 -1.18
N LEU A 110 -7.25 -9.28 -1.94
CA LEU A 110 -5.86 -9.26 -2.33
C LEU A 110 -5.75 -9.22 -3.86
N ILE A 111 -4.98 -8.26 -4.36
CA ILE A 111 -4.54 -8.16 -5.75
C ILE A 111 -3.02 -8.17 -5.68
N GLU A 112 -2.43 -9.36 -5.61
CA GLU A 112 -0.99 -9.54 -5.43
C GLU A 112 -0.20 -9.36 -6.72
N ARG A 113 1.02 -8.83 -6.60
CA ARG A 113 2.04 -8.89 -7.65
C ARG A 113 2.70 -10.27 -7.69
N ASP A 114 2.95 -10.85 -6.53
CA ASP A 114 3.51 -12.19 -6.42
C ASP A 114 3.17 -12.83 -5.08
N SER A 115 2.91 -14.14 -5.10
CA SER A 115 2.60 -14.95 -3.93
C SER A 115 2.87 -16.43 -4.21
N SER A 116 2.58 -17.31 -3.24
CA SER A 116 2.67 -18.75 -3.43
C SER A 116 1.71 -19.34 -4.47
N VAL A 117 0.73 -18.58 -4.96
CA VAL A 117 -0.29 -19.07 -5.93
C VAL A 117 -0.16 -18.46 -7.32
N GLY A 118 0.63 -17.40 -7.49
CA GLY A 118 0.75 -16.71 -8.77
C GLY A 118 1.68 -15.51 -8.77
N SER A 119 1.92 -14.99 -9.97
CA SER A 119 2.64 -13.73 -10.20
C SER A 119 1.93 -12.94 -11.31
N HIS A 120 1.73 -11.66 -11.07
CA HIS A 120 1.04 -10.71 -11.93
C HIS A 120 1.97 -9.53 -12.27
N PRO A 121 1.74 -8.83 -13.39
CA PRO A 121 2.47 -7.61 -13.71
C PRO A 121 2.28 -6.54 -12.64
N ASP A 122 3.37 -5.83 -12.34
CA ASP A 122 3.37 -4.72 -11.39
C ASP A 122 2.47 -3.56 -11.85
N ILE A 123 1.64 -3.01 -10.96
CA ILE A 123 0.69 -1.96 -11.35
C ILE A 123 1.38 -0.66 -11.77
N SER A 124 2.63 -0.43 -11.37
CA SER A 124 3.40 0.75 -11.78
C SER A 124 3.58 0.83 -13.30
N PHE A 125 3.51 -0.29 -14.03
CA PHE A 125 3.49 -0.29 -15.50
C PHE A 125 2.25 0.38 -16.10
N LEU A 126 1.16 0.49 -15.35
CA LEU A 126 -0.05 1.21 -15.75
C LEU A 126 0.07 2.71 -15.49
N SER A 127 1.09 3.16 -14.74
CA SER A 127 1.32 4.57 -14.50
C SER A 127 1.74 5.28 -15.80
N ARG A 128 1.03 6.34 -16.15
CA ARG A 128 1.36 7.20 -17.31
C ARG A 128 2.34 8.28 -16.88
N GLN A 129 3.53 7.93 -16.39
CA GLN A 129 4.59 8.93 -16.20
C GLN A 129 5.36 9.17 -17.50
N PRO A 130 5.77 10.42 -17.80
CA PRO A 130 6.67 10.68 -18.91
C PRO A 130 8.00 9.97 -18.66
N LYS A 131 8.40 9.07 -19.57
CA LYS A 131 9.70 8.39 -19.52
C LYS A 131 10.82 9.43 -19.51
N VAL A 132 11.44 9.65 -18.36
CA VAL A 132 12.76 10.29 -18.32
C VAL A 132 13.76 9.34 -19.00
N PRO A 133 14.50 9.79 -20.02
CA PRO A 133 15.44 8.92 -20.72
C PRO A 133 16.58 8.54 -19.78
N VAL A 134 16.71 7.24 -19.51
CA VAL A 134 17.91 6.68 -18.88
C VAL A 134 18.98 6.59 -19.98
N VAL A 135 19.94 7.51 -19.96
CA VAL A 135 21.17 7.35 -20.76
C VAL A 135 22.00 6.29 -20.08
N GLY A 136 22.07 5.09 -20.66
CA GLY A 136 23.09 4.12 -20.32
C GLY A 136 24.44 4.68 -20.75
N ILE A 137 25.31 4.98 -19.77
CA ILE A 137 26.71 5.25 -20.06
C ILE A 137 27.37 3.88 -20.22
N SER A 138 27.61 3.49 -21.47
CA SER A 138 28.48 2.38 -21.86
C SER A 138 29.93 2.83 -21.95
#